data_AF-I4FZQ5-F1
#
_entry.id   AF-I4FZQ5-F1
#
_cell.length_a   1.000
_cell.length_b   1.000
_cell.length_c   1.000
_cell.angle_alpha   90.00
_cell.angle_beta   90.00
_cell.angle_gamma   90.00
#
_symmetry.space_group_name_H-M   'P 1'
#
loop_
_entity.id
_entity.type
_entity.pdbx_description
1 polymer ?
#
loop_
_entity_poly.entity_id
_entity_poly.type
_entity_poly.pdbx_seq_one_letter_code
_entity_poly.pdbx_strand_id
1 'polypeptide(L)' 'MKRVLFDSDVLLDVLGKREPHFPASVQAFNTVKTGKTQGYISGHAVTNIYYILSRENGREVSRKLVISLLENVGWVEE' A
#
# COMPACT_ATOMS: atom_id res chain seq x y z
N MET A 1 -17.60 -6.51 7.92
CA MET A 1 -16.36 -6.17 7.19
C MET A 1 -15.16 -6.37 8.12
N LYS A 2 -14.12 -7.10 7.71
CA LYS A 2 -12.92 -7.29 8.55
C LYS A 2 -12.01 -6.06 8.45
N ARG A 3 -11.40 -5.67 9.57
CA ARG A 3 -10.38 -4.61 9.62
C ARG A 3 -9.00 -5.24 9.49
N VAL A 4 -8.21 -4.78 8.53
CA VAL A 4 -6.89 -5.33 8.21
C VAL A 4 -5.87 -4.19 8.23
N LEU A 5 -4.87 -4.33 9.10
CA LEU A 5 -3.68 -3.48 9.08
C LEU A 5 -2.65 -4.12 8.14
N PHE A 6 -2.31 -3.43 7.05
CA PHE A 6 -1.28 -3.89 6.14
C PHE A 6 0.10 -3.53 6.69
N ASP A 7 0.99 -4.53 6.70
CA ASP A 7 2.40 -4.29 6.98
C ASP A 7 3.08 -3.53 5.83
N SER A 8 4.19 -2.86 6.14
CA SER A 8 4.95 -2.08 5.16
C SER A 8 5.46 -2.95 4.01
N ASP A 9 5.89 -4.19 4.28
CA ASP A 9 6.42 -5.06 3.23
C ASP A 9 5.35 -5.44 2.19
N VAL A 10 4.11 -5.71 2.61
CA VAL A 10 3.00 -6.00 1.68
C VAL A 10 2.76 -4.81 0.76
N LEU A 11 2.79 -3.59 1.29
CA LEU A 11 2.56 -2.37 0.50
C LEU A 11 3.74 -2.04 -0.41
N LEU A 12 4.98 -2.30 0.04
CA LEU A 12 6.17 -2.19 -0.79
C LEU A 12 6.14 -3.20 -1.94
N ASP A 13 5.65 -4.42 -1.71
CA ASP A 13 5.50 -5.40 -2.77
C ASP A 13 4.53 -4.90 -3.84
N VAL A 14 3.38 -4.33 -3.44
CA VAL A 14 2.39 -3.75 -4.37
C VAL A 14 2.96 -2.56 -5.14
N LEU A 15 3.57 -1.59 -4.45
CA LEU A 15 4.04 -0.34 -5.06
C LEU A 15 5.30 -0.53 -5.91
N GLY A 16 6.22 -1.39 -5.44
CA GLY A 16 7.49 -1.68 -6.10
C GLY A 16 7.46 -2.87 -7.05
N LYS A 17 6.35 -3.60 -7.13
CA LYS A 17 6.23 -4.88 -7.86
C LYS A 17 7.32 -5.88 -7.47
N ARG A 18 7.59 -5.99 -6.15
CA ARG A 18 8.66 -6.84 -5.62
C ARG A 18 8.26 -8.31 -5.67
N GLU A 19 9.02 -9.09 -6.42
CA GLU A 19 8.90 -10.55 -6.42
C GLU A 19 9.61 -11.17 -5.20
N PRO A 20 9.14 -12.33 -4.68
CA PRO A 20 8.10 -13.20 -5.25
C PRO A 20 6.67 -12.93 -4.73
N HIS A 21 6.50 -11.96 -3.82
CA HIS A 21 5.25 -11.81 -3.08
C HIS A 21 4.24 -10.87 -3.74
N PHE A 22 4.64 -10.15 -4.79
CA PHE A 22 3.77 -9.21 -5.51
C PHE A 22 2.37 -9.77 -5.82
N PRO A 23 2.20 -10.98 -6.39
CA PRO A 23 0.86 -11.51 -6.69
C PRO A 23 -0.03 -11.65 -5.46
N ALA A 24 0.53 -12.15 -4.35
CA ALA A 24 -0.21 -12.34 -3.10
C ALA A 24 -0.53 -11.01 -2.42
N SER A 25 0.43 -10.09 -2.39
CA SER A 25 0.27 -8.76 -1.80
C SER A 25 -0.78 -7.92 -2.54
N VAL A 26 -0.82 -7.99 -3.89
CA VAL A 26 -1.88 -7.37 -4.70
C VAL A 26 -3.24 -8.00 -4.43
N GLN A 27 -3.31 -9.33 -4.35
CA GLN A 27 -4.56 -10.02 -4.05
C GLN A 27 -5.12 -9.59 -2.69
N ALA A 28 -4.26 -9.49 -1.67
CA ALA A 28 -4.64 -9.01 -0.35
C ALA A 28 -5.09 -7.54 -0.38
N PHE A 29 -4.37 -6.65 -1.08
CA PHE A 29 -4.75 -5.23 -1.13
C PHE A 29 -6.06 -4.99 -1.90
N ASN A 30 -6.34 -5.78 -2.94
CA ASN A 30 -7.59 -5.70 -3.71
C ASN A 30 -8.85 -6.07 -2.89
N THR A 31 -8.71 -6.71 -1.72
CA THR A 31 -9.88 -6.93 -0.84
C THR A 31 -10.42 -5.62 -0.27
N VAL A 32 -9.60 -4.56 -0.20
CA VAL A 32 -10.05 -3.20 0.15
C VAL A 32 -10.95 -2.64 -0.94
N LYS A 33 -10.47 -2.64 -2.20
CA LYS A 33 -11.22 -2.12 -3.36
C LYS A 33 -12.55 -2.84 -3.60
N THR A 34 -12.64 -4.12 -3.26
CA THR A 34 -13.86 -4.93 -3.43
C THR A 34 -14.80 -4.86 -2.22
N GLY A 35 -14.54 -3.99 -1.24
CA GLY A 35 -15.37 -3.82 -0.04
C GLY A 35 -15.35 -5.02 0.93
N LYS A 36 -14.48 -6.01 0.69
CA LYS A 36 -14.37 -7.21 1.55
C LYS A 36 -13.71 -6.87 2.89
N THR A 37 -12.81 -5.89 2.90
CA THR A 37 -12.04 -5.48 4.08
C THR A 37 -11.90 -3.96 4.18
N GLN A 38 -11.85 -3.45 5.40
CA GLN A 38 -11.40 -2.10 5.68
C GLN A 38 -9.88 -2.11 5.90
N GLY A 39 -9.14 -1.45 5.02
CA GLY A 39 -7.68 -1.36 5.09
C GLY A 39 -7.21 -0.27 6.04
N TYR A 40 -6.09 -0.53 6.72
CA TYR A 40 -5.38 0.43 7.56
C TYR A 40 -3.87 0.34 7.28
N ILE A 41 -3.17 1.43 7.55
CA ILE A 41 -1.71 1.53 7.52
C ILE A 41 -1.28 2.23 8.81
N SER A 42 -0.17 1.80 9.41
CA SER A 42 0.40 2.53 10.54
C SER A 42 0.99 3.87 10.07
N GLY A 43 0.87 4.93 10.88
CA GLY A 43 1.38 6.25 10.49
C GLY A 43 2.88 6.26 10.17
N HIS A 44 3.67 5.45 10.88
CA HIS A 44 5.12 5.32 10.62
C HIS A 44 5.44 4.48 9.36
N ALA A 45 4.57 3.56 8.94
CA ALA A 45 4.76 2.82 7.70
C ALA A 45 4.76 3.75 6.49
N VAL A 46 3.95 4.82 6.51
CA VAL A 46 3.91 5.82 5.44
C VAL A 46 5.29 6.44 5.21
N THR A 47 5.99 6.84 6.27
CA THR A 47 7.33 7.44 6.18
C THR A 47 8.39 6.42 5.78
N ASN A 48 8.28 5.16 6.24
CA ASN A 48 9.20 4.09 5.88
C ASN A 48 9.08 3.72 4.40
N ILE A 49 7.84 3.55 3.91
CA ILE A 49 7.55 3.28 2.50
C ILE A 49 8.08 4.42 1.62
N TYR A 50 7.81 5.67 1.99
CA TYR A 50 8.37 6.82 1.27
C TYR A 50 9.90 6.78 1.21
N TYR A 51 10.56 6.54 2.35
CA TYR A 51 12.01 6.50 2.42
C TYR A 51 12.59 5.44 1.49
N ILE A 52 12.08 4.20 1.54
CA ILE A 52 12.54 3.08 0.71
C ILE A 52 12.32 3.39 -0.77
N LEU A 53 11.10 3.75 -1.17
CA LEU A 53 10.79 4.06 -2.57
C LEU A 53 11.61 5.24 -3.10
N SER A 54 11.91 6.24 -2.27
CA SER A 54 12.69 7.41 -2.69
C SER A 54 14.12 7.07 -3.09
N ARG A 55 14.68 6.00 -2.52
CA ARG A 55 16.01 5.49 -2.84
C ARG A 55 16.04 4.75 -4.18
N GLU A 56 14.92 4.14 -4.57
CA GLU A 56 14.80 3.34 -5.79
C GLU A 56 14.29 4.16 -6.98
N ASN A 57 13.27 4.98 -6.76
CA ASN A 57 12.50 5.65 -7.82
C ASN A 57 12.68 7.17 -7.84
N GLY A 58 13.41 7.73 -6.87
CA GLY A 58 13.54 9.17 -6.67
C GLY A 58 12.34 9.81 -5.95
N ARG A 59 12.53 11.05 -5.48
CA ARG A 59 11.58 11.73 -4.57
C ARG A 59 10.20 11.97 -5.16
N GLU A 60 10.11 12.47 -6.40
CA GLU A 60 8.83 12.84 -7.02
C GLU A 60 7.94 11.64 -7.30
N VAL A 61 8.51 10.56 -7.85
CA VAL A 61 7.77 9.31 -8.12
C VAL A 61 7.26 8.71 -6.81
N SER A 62 8.13 8.68 -5.79
CA SER A 62 7.80 8.10 -4.49
C SER A 62 6.70 8.86 -3.77
N ARG A 63 6.70 10.21 -3.87
CA ARG A 63 5.63 11.04 -3.34
C ARG A 63 4.29 10.70 -3.99
N LYS A 64 4.25 10.54 -5.31
CA LYS A 64 3.03 10.16 -6.05
C LYS A 64 2.53 8.77 -5.66
N LEU A 65 3.43 7.80 -5.51
CA LEU A 65 3.08 6.44 -5.07
C LEU A 65 2.46 6.42 -3.67
N VAL A 66 3.05 7.16 -2.73
CA VAL A 66 2.52 7.24 -1.35
C VAL A 66 1.16 7.96 -1.30
N ILE A 67 0.97 9.03 -2.08
CA ILE A 67 -0.34 9.69 -2.18
C ILE A 67 -1.39 8.70 -2.71
N SER A 68 -1.09 8.01 -3.81
CA SER A 68 -1.98 7.00 -4.38
C SER A 68 -2.30 5.88 -3.38
N LEU A 69 -1.32 5.41 -2.60
CA LEU A 69 -1.54 4.43 -1.55
C LEU A 69 -2.56 4.93 -0.51
N LEU A 70 -2.40 6.15 -0.01
CA LEU A 70 -3.27 6.75 1.01
C LEU A 70 -4.70 6.96 0.48
N GLU A 71 -4.85 7.33 -0.79
CA GLU A 71 -6.15 7.43 -1.47
C GLU A 71 -6.83 6.07 -1.64
N ASN A 72 -6.10 4.95 -1.59
CA ASN A 72 -6.65 3.62 -1.89
C ASN A 72 -6.81 2.72 -0.66
N VAL A 73 -6.22 3.06 0.49
CA VAL A 73 -6.24 2.15 1.65
C VAL A 73 -7.52 2.22 2.50
N GLY A 74 -8.31 3.28 2.35
CA GLY A 74 -9.47 3.55 3.23
C GLY A 74 -10.80 3.80 2.54
N TRP A 75 -10.89 3.74 1.20
CA TRP A 75 -12.10 4.13 0.49
C TRP A 75 -13.08 2.95 0.33
N VAL A 76 -14.25 3.13 0.94
CA VAL A 76 -15.50 2.49 0.56
C VAL A 76 -16.30 3.60 -0.12
N GLU A 77 -16.49 3.54 -1.43
CA GLU A 77 -17.58 4.29 -2.06
C GLU A 77 -18.89 3.65 -1.57
N GLU A 78 -19.76 4.45 -0.96
CA GLU A 78 -21.17 4.11 -0.75
C GLU A 78 -21.94 4.15 -2.06
#